data_AF-A0A317JUW8-F1
#
_entry.id   AF-A0A317JUW8-F1
#
_cell.length_a   1.000
_cell.length_b   1.000
_cell.length_c   1.000
_cell.angle_alpha   90.00
_cell.angle_beta   90.00
_cell.angle_gamma   90.00
#
_symmetry.space_group_name_H-M   'P 1'
#
loop_
_entity.id
_entity.type
_entity.pdbx_description
1 polymer ?
#
loop_
_entity_poly.entity_id
_entity_poly.type
_entity_poly.pdbx_seq_one_letter_code
_entity_poly.pdbx_strand_id
1 'polypeptide(L)'
;MLDNLNWWEIAALLLLALLIFGDRLPTVINDGLRMVRNLRAMARNATGDLSRELGTDIQLEDLHPKAFIRKHLLSEEDEQAIRKPLQSVYDNLRSDVTGVHNELKDVANAVDLRSNGTRPGAATGGATAPA
;
A
#
# COMPACT_ATOMS: atom_id res chain seq x y z
N MET A 1 5.86 10.77 -9.50
CA MET A 1 4.57 11.50 -9.42
C MET A 1 4.78 13.01 -9.31
N LEU A 2 5.81 13.47 -8.60
CA LEU A 2 6.21 14.89 -8.60
C LEU A 2 6.79 15.35 -9.95
N ASP A 3 7.15 14.40 -10.82
CA ASP A 3 7.76 14.64 -12.14
C ASP A 3 6.79 15.25 -13.16
N ASN A 4 5.48 15.21 -12.89
CA ASN A 4 4.44 15.82 -13.73
C ASN A 4 4.09 17.25 -13.30
N LEU A 5 4.81 17.82 -12.33
CA LEU A 5 4.49 19.13 -11.76
C LEU A 5 5.09 20.25 -12.60
N ASN A 6 4.24 21.10 -13.14
CA ASN A 6 4.64 22.27 -13.91
C ASN A 6 5.11 23.41 -13.00
N TRP A 7 5.92 24.33 -13.53
CA TRP A 7 6.40 25.49 -12.77
C TRP A 7 5.27 26.34 -12.15
N TRP A 8 4.13 26.46 -12.82
CA TRP A 8 2.98 27.20 -12.32
C TRP A 8 2.30 26.47 -11.13
N GLU A 9 2.31 25.14 -11.12
CA GLU A 9 1.75 24.35 -10.01
C GLU A 9 2.65 24.42 -8.78
N ILE A 10 3.98 24.44 -8.98
CA ILE A 10 4.94 24.71 -7.89
C ILE A 10 4.65 26.08 -7.26
N ALA A 11 4.42 27.11 -8.08
CA ALA A 11 4.07 28.44 -7.57
C ALA A 11 2.73 28.42 -6.80
N ALA A 12 1.72 27.71 -7.30
CA ALA A 12 0.43 27.55 -6.62
C ALA A 12 0.58 26.82 -5.27
N LEU A 13 1.41 25.76 -5.20
CA LEU A 13 1.70 25.05 -3.96
C LEU A 13 2.47 25.91 -2.96
N LEU A 14 3.40 26.75 -3.43
CA LEU A 14 4.10 27.70 -2.57
C LEU A 14 3.14 28.72 -1.96
N LEU A 15 2.21 29.26 -2.75
CA LEU A 15 1.18 30.16 -2.24
C LEU A 15 0.26 29.45 -1.24
N LEU A 16 -0.14 28.21 -1.52
CA LEU A 16 -0.95 27.41 -0.60
C LEU A 16 -0.20 27.12 0.71
N ALA A 17 1.08 26.76 0.64
CA ALA A 17 1.90 26.55 1.81
C ALA A 17 2.03 27.84 2.63
N LEU A 18 2.21 28.99 1.98
CA LEU A 18 2.22 30.28 2.66
C LEU A 18 0.86 30.62 3.28
N LEU A 19 -0.26 30.23 2.67
CA LEU A 19 -1.60 30.42 3.24
C LEU A 19 -1.82 29.55 4.49
N ILE A 20 -1.41 28.28 4.44
CA ILE A 20 -1.61 27.31 5.53
C ILE A 20 -0.66 27.60 6.69
N PHE A 21 0.62 27.80 6.40
CA PHE A 21 1.67 27.92 7.42
C PHE A 21 1.96 29.37 7.79
N GLY A 22 1.71 30.33 6.88
CA GLY A 22 2.01 31.74 7.08
C GLY A 22 3.48 31.96 7.42
N ASP A 23 3.71 32.74 8.48
CA ASP A 23 5.03 33.09 8.99
C ASP A 23 5.75 31.91 9.67
N ARG A 24 5.07 30.78 9.88
CA ARG A 24 5.68 29.58 10.51
C ARG A 24 6.39 28.67 9.51
N LEU A 25 6.23 28.89 8.21
CA LEU A 25 6.86 28.12 7.15
C LEU A 25 8.40 27.97 7.33
N PRO A 26 9.19 29.04 7.59
CA PRO A 26 10.64 28.88 7.84
C PRO A 26 10.95 28.06 9.09
N THR A 27 10.08 28.10 10.11
CA THR A 27 10.24 27.29 11.33
C THR A 27 9.99 25.81 11.02
N VAL A 28 8.91 25.50 10.30
CA VAL A 28 8.56 24.12 9.90
C VAL A 28 9.64 23.50 9.00
N ILE A 29 10.20 24.27 8.07
CA ILE A 29 11.34 23.84 7.25
C ILE A 29 12.52 23.50 8.16
N ASN A 30 12.88 24.38 9.09
CA ASN A 30 14.01 24.15 9.99
C ASN A 30 13.82 22.91 10.87
N ASP A 31 12.61 22.68 11.36
CA ASP A 31 12.28 21.50 12.16
C ASP A 31 12.36 20.22 11.33
N GLY A 32 11.83 20.23 10.10
CA GLY A 32 11.96 19.14 9.15
C GLY A 32 13.43 18.83 8.80
N LEU A 33 14.24 19.86 8.54
CA LEU A 33 15.67 19.69 8.27
C LEU A 33 16.42 19.11 9.47
N ARG A 34 16.11 19.56 10.69
CA ARG A 34 16.67 19.01 11.93
C ARG A 34 16.29 17.54 12.09
N MET A 35 15.04 17.19 11.85
CA MET A 35 14.57 15.81 11.89
C MET A 35 15.30 14.92 10.88
N VAL A 36 15.43 15.36 9.62
CA VAL A 36 16.17 14.63 8.58
C VAL A 36 17.64 14.46 8.96
N ARG A 37 18.28 15.51 9.49
CA ARG A 37 19.68 15.45 9.90
C ARG A 37 19.90 14.48 11.07
N ASN A 38 18.98 14.47 12.03
CA ASN A 38 19.00 13.55 13.16
C ASN A 38 18.76 12.11 12.68
N LEU A 39 17.82 11.90 11.77
CA LEU A 39 17.53 10.59 11.18
C LEU A 39 18.74 10.06 10.41
N ARG A 40 19.43 10.92 9.64
CA ARG A 40 20.68 10.58 8.95
C ARG A 40 21.80 10.24 9.93
N ALA A 41 21.89 10.96 11.06
CA ALA A 41 22.87 10.66 12.11
C ALA A 41 22.57 9.33 12.79
N MET A 42 21.30 9.07 13.15
CA MET A 42 20.86 7.79 13.71
C MET A 42 21.12 6.62 12.77
N ALA A 43 20.80 6.76 11.48
CA ALA A 43 21.08 5.73 10.48
C ALA A 43 22.57 5.40 10.38
N ARG A 44 23.45 6.42 10.40
CA ARG A 44 24.90 6.22 10.39
C ARG A 44 25.42 5.58 11.69
N ASN A 45 24.93 6.02 12.85
CA ASN A 45 25.36 5.50 14.14
C ASN A 45 24.90 4.05 14.34
N ALA A 46 23.64 3.74 14.04
CA ALA A 46 23.12 2.37 14.12
C ALA A 46 23.84 1.42 13.15
N THR A 47 24.22 1.90 11.96
CA THR A 47 25.07 1.12 11.04
C THR A 47 26.47 0.91 11.60
N GLY A 48 27.07 1.93 12.22
CA GLY A 48 28.39 1.85 12.83
C GLY A 48 28.42 0.86 13.99
N ASP A 49 27.43 0.90 14.87
CA ASP A 49 27.33 0.00 16.03
C ASP A 49 27.04 -1.44 15.58
N LEU A 50 26.17 -1.63 14.59
CA LEU A 50 25.85 -2.96 14.04
C LEU A 50 27.02 -3.56 13.22
N SER A 51 27.77 -2.73 12.49
CA SER A 51 29.01 -3.14 11.77
C SER A 51 30.11 -3.57 12.75
N ARG A 52 30.20 -2.89 13.90
CA ARG A 52 31.22 -3.15 14.92
C ARG A 52 30.93 -4.40 15.75
N GLU A 53 29.66 -4.76 15.92
CA GLU A 53 29.26 -5.99 16.63
C GLU A 53 29.12 -7.21 15.71
N LEU A 54 28.79 -7.07 14.42
CA LEU A 54 28.65 -8.18 13.47
C LEU A 54 29.88 -8.46 12.59
N GLY A 55 30.94 -7.64 12.64
CA GLY A 55 32.21 -7.90 11.94
C GLY A 55 32.11 -7.97 10.41
N THR A 56 30.98 -7.57 9.83
CA THR A 56 30.73 -7.55 8.39
C THR A 56 30.33 -6.13 7.99
N ASP A 57 31.11 -5.54 7.10
CA ASP A 57 30.99 -4.17 6.61
C ASP A 57 29.71 -3.99 5.78
N ILE A 58 28.63 -3.56 6.42
CA ILE A 58 27.40 -3.14 5.74
C ILE A 58 27.55 -1.67 5.37
N GLN A 59 28.15 -1.41 4.20
CA GLN A 59 28.22 -0.06 3.64
C GLN A 59 26.84 0.40 3.18
N LEU A 60 26.36 1.45 3.82
CA LEU A 60 25.04 2.05 3.65
C LEU A 60 24.82 2.76 2.30
N GLU A 61 25.80 2.71 1.39
CA GLU A 61 25.74 3.37 0.08
C GLU A 61 25.07 2.51 -1.01
N ASP A 62 24.79 1.21 -0.75
CA ASP A 62 24.08 0.32 -1.68
C ASP A 62 22.90 -0.41 -1.01
N LEU A 63 21.96 0.37 -0.47
CA LEU A 63 20.59 -0.08 -0.15
C LEU A 63 19.63 0.35 -1.26
N HIS A 64 19.78 -0.22 -2.45
CA HIS A 64 18.57 -0.57 -3.19
C HIS A 64 17.81 -1.60 -2.33
N PRO A 65 16.52 -1.40 -1.98
CA PRO A 65 15.80 -2.32 -1.10
C PRO A 65 15.78 -3.76 -1.65
N LYS A 66 15.94 -3.93 -2.97
CA LYS A 66 16.13 -5.22 -3.63
C LYS A 66 17.51 -5.87 -3.44
N ALA A 67 18.57 -5.09 -3.28
CA ALA A 67 19.94 -5.59 -3.10
C ALA A 67 20.20 -5.99 -1.64
N PHE A 68 19.65 -5.26 -0.67
CA PHE A 68 19.81 -5.52 0.77
C PHE A 68 19.10 -6.82 1.22
N ILE A 69 17.87 -7.03 0.75
CA ILE A 69 17.13 -8.30 0.95
C ILE A 69 17.91 -9.46 0.32
N ARG A 70 18.49 -9.25 -0.86
CA ARG A 70 19.27 -10.27 -1.55
C ARG A 70 20.59 -10.61 -0.85
N LYS A 71 21.16 -9.73 -0.03
CA LYS A 71 22.49 -9.93 0.57
C LYS A 71 22.48 -10.22 2.07
N HIS A 72 21.34 -10.00 2.74
CA HIS A 72 21.16 -10.29 4.17
C HIS A 72 20.02 -11.27 4.50
N LEU A 73 19.20 -11.68 3.53
CA LEU A 73 18.21 -12.76 3.71
C LEU A 73 18.48 -14.00 2.85
N LEU A 74 19.56 -14.01 2.04
CA LEU A 74 19.94 -15.12 1.15
C LEU A 74 21.36 -15.61 1.42
N SER A 75 21.68 -15.94 2.68
CA SER A 75 22.63 -17.05 2.86
C SER A 75 21.90 -18.32 2.38
N GLU A 76 22.54 -19.09 1.51
CA GLU A 76 21.97 -20.19 0.70
C GLU A 76 21.25 -21.30 1.50
N GLU A 77 21.35 -21.27 2.82
CA GLU A 77 20.82 -22.26 3.77
C GLU A 77 19.39 -21.91 4.23
N ASP A 78 19.03 -20.62 4.29
CA ASP A 78 17.73 -20.13 4.78
C ASP A 78 16.67 -19.92 3.68
N GLU A 79 17.08 -20.01 2.41
CA GLU A 79 16.23 -19.82 1.24
C GLU A 79 15.08 -20.85 1.19
N GLN A 80 15.30 -22.08 1.64
CA GLN A 80 14.26 -23.12 1.64
C GLN A 80 13.32 -23.02 2.84
N ALA A 81 13.81 -22.54 3.98
CA ALA A 81 13.04 -22.43 5.23
C ALA A 81 12.06 -21.25 5.18
N ILE A 82 12.41 -20.14 4.51
CA ILE A 82 11.56 -18.95 4.40
C ILE A 82 10.67 -18.96 3.14
N ARG A 83 11.07 -19.66 2.07
CA ARG A 83 10.22 -19.77 0.86
C ARG A 83 8.94 -20.55 1.08
N LYS A 84 8.99 -21.66 1.81
CA LYS A 84 7.80 -22.48 2.10
C LYS A 84 6.69 -21.71 2.82
N PRO A 85 6.97 -20.95 3.91
CA PRO A 85 5.94 -20.16 4.57
C PRO A 85 5.48 -18.94 3.75
N LEU A 86 6.37 -18.30 2.99
CA LEU A 86 5.93 -17.18 2.13
C LEU A 86 5.08 -17.64 0.95
N GLN A 87 5.39 -18.78 0.34
CA GLN A 87 4.57 -19.38 -0.71
C GLN A 87 3.22 -19.81 -0.16
N SER A 88 3.17 -20.47 1.02
CA SER A 88 1.88 -20.84 1.61
C SER A 88 1.02 -19.63 1.97
N VAL A 89 1.61 -18.54 2.50
CA VAL A 89 0.87 -17.29 2.76
C VAL A 89 0.38 -16.66 1.45
N TYR A 90 1.22 -16.62 0.41
CA TYR A 90 0.82 -16.10 -0.90
C TYR A 90 -0.29 -16.94 -1.55
N ASP A 91 -0.20 -18.27 -1.47
CA ASP A 91 -1.18 -19.19 -2.01
C ASP A 91 -2.51 -19.12 -1.25
N ASN A 92 -2.48 -18.99 0.08
CA ASN A 92 -3.68 -18.78 0.89
C ASN A 92 -4.37 -17.46 0.52
N LEU A 93 -3.61 -16.36 0.40
CA LEU A 93 -4.15 -15.07 -0.02
C LEU A 93 -4.70 -15.14 -1.45
N ARG A 94 -4.02 -15.84 -2.35
CA ARG A 94 -4.49 -15.99 -3.72
C ARG A 94 -5.78 -16.81 -3.79
N SER A 95 -5.89 -17.86 -2.97
CA SER A 95 -7.07 -18.72 -2.88
C SER A 95 -8.28 -17.95 -2.32
N ASP A 96 -8.10 -17.24 -1.21
CA ASP A 96 -9.15 -16.43 -0.59
C ASP A 96 -9.67 -15.36 -1.56
N VAL A 97 -8.76 -14.63 -2.21
CA VAL A 97 -9.14 -13.60 -3.21
C VAL A 97 -9.88 -14.21 -4.39
N THR A 98 -9.50 -15.41 -4.83
CA THR A 98 -10.17 -16.11 -5.94
C THR A 98 -11.53 -16.66 -5.52
N GLY A 99 -11.65 -17.16 -4.29
CA GLY A 99 -12.92 -17.61 -3.70
C GLY A 99 -13.92 -16.46 -3.59
N VAL A 100 -13.49 -15.34 -3.01
CA VAL A 100 -14.29 -14.10 -2.94
C VAL A 100 -14.69 -13.64 -4.33
N HIS A 101 -13.77 -13.63 -5.30
CA HIS A 101 -14.08 -13.21 -6.66
C HIS A 101 -15.16 -14.09 -7.33
N ASN A 102 -15.12 -15.40 -7.10
CA ASN A 102 -16.12 -16.32 -7.64
C ASN A 102 -17.49 -16.13 -6.97
N GLU A 103 -17.52 -15.94 -5.65
CA GLU A 103 -18.76 -15.68 -4.90
C GLU A 103 -19.42 -14.36 -5.33
N LEU A 104 -18.63 -13.31 -5.53
CA LEU A 104 -19.14 -12.06 -6.10
C LEU A 104 -19.72 -12.26 -7.50
N LYS A 105 -19.10 -13.13 -8.32
CA LYS A 105 -19.55 -13.42 -9.68
C LYS A 105 -20.85 -14.20 -9.70
N ASP A 106 -21.04 -15.13 -8.77
CA ASP A 106 -22.29 -15.87 -8.60
C ASP A 106 -23.42 -14.99 -8.08
N VAL A 107 -23.14 -14.11 -7.11
CA VAL A 107 -24.12 -13.11 -6.65
C VAL A 107 -24.48 -12.15 -7.78
N ALA A 108 -23.50 -11.69 -8.56
CA ALA A 108 -23.74 -10.82 -9.71
C ALA A 108 -24.62 -11.52 -10.76
N ASN A 109 -24.32 -12.77 -11.11
CA ASN A 109 -25.15 -13.55 -12.03
C ASN A 109 -26.57 -13.79 -11.47
N ALA A 110 -26.72 -14.09 -10.19
CA ALA A 110 -28.02 -14.29 -9.56
C ALA A 110 -28.87 -13.00 -9.54
N VAL A 111 -28.22 -11.86 -9.31
CA VAL A 111 -28.85 -10.54 -9.37
C VAL A 111 -29.21 -10.17 -10.81
N ASP A 112 -28.36 -10.49 -11.78
CA ASP A 112 -28.62 -10.23 -13.21
C ASP A 112 -29.73 -11.14 -13.78
N LEU A 113 -29.84 -12.38 -13.30
CA LEU A 113 -30.97 -13.25 -13.62
C LEU A 113 -32.28 -12.77 -12.96
N ARG A 114 -32.20 -12.17 -11.77
CA ARG A 114 -33.36 -11.56 -11.10
C ARG A 114 -33.77 -10.23 -11.76
N SER A 115 -32.81 -9.44 -12.25
CA SER A 115 -33.08 -8.22 -13.02
C SER A 115 -33.69 -8.57 -14.38
N ASN A 116 -33.17 -9.60 -15.07
CA ASN A 116 -33.68 -10.07 -16.36
C ASN A 116 -34.99 -10.88 -16.24
N GLY A 117 -35.29 -11.42 -15.05
CA GLY A 117 -36.53 -12.12 -14.71
C GLY A 117 -37.70 -11.21 -14.31
N THR A 118 -37.49 -9.91 -14.15
CA THR A 118 -38.58 -8.96 -13.85
C THR A 118 -39.20 -8.44 -15.14
N ARG A 119 -39.95 -9.32 -15.82
CA ARG A 119 -41.16 -8.86 -16.53
C ARG A 119 -42.24 -8.68 -15.46
N PRO A 120 -42.89 -7.52 -15.32
CA PRO A 120 -44.13 -7.46 -14.57
C PRO A 120 -45.16 -8.29 -15.34
N GLY A 121 -45.37 -9.53 -14.89
CA GLY A 121 -46.49 -10.35 -15.32
C GLY A 121 -47.78 -9.69 -14.86
N ALA A 122 -48.50 -9.13 -15.82
CA ALA A 122 -49.88 -8.69 -15.64
C ALA A 122 -50.78 -9.88 -15.28
N ALA A 123 -51.67 -9.65 -14.30
CA ALA A 123 -52.91 -10.37 -13.98
C ALA A 123 -52.74 -11.86 -13.53
N THR A 124 -53.43 -12.40 -12.51
CA THR A 124 -54.85 -12.31 -12.15
C THR A 124 -55.06 -12.88 -10.73
N GLY A 125 -55.87 -12.21 -9.90
CA GLY A 125 -56.40 -12.76 -8.64
C GLY A 125 -57.65 -11.96 -8.27
N GLY A 126 -58.82 -12.56 -8.50
CA GLY A 126 -60.11 -11.89 -8.65
C GLY A 126 -60.64 -11.17 -7.41
N ALA A 127 -61.37 -10.09 -7.69
CA ALA A 127 -62.27 -9.45 -6.76
C ALA A 127 -63.54 -10.31 -6.58
N THR A 128 -63.80 -10.76 -5.36
CA THR A 128 -65.15 -11.08 -4.87
C THR A 128 -65.46 -10.15 -3.70
N ALA A 129 -66.52 -9.38 -3.86
CA ALA A 129 -67.00 -8.34 -2.96
C ALA A 129 -67.76 -8.90 -1.74
N PRO A 130 -67.88 -8.14 -0.63
CA PRO A 130 -68.76 -8.47 0.49
C PRO A 130 -70.16 -7.82 0.32
N ALA A 131 -71.22 -8.62 0.48
CA ALA A 131 -72.56 -8.25 0.98
C ALA A 131 -73.36 -9.52 1.30
#